data_AF-A0A6G0XFP9-F1
#
_entry.id   AF-A0A6G0XFP9-F1
#
_cell.length_a   1.000
_cell.length_b   1.000
_cell.length_c   1.000
_cell.angle_alpha   90.00
_cell.angle_beta   90.00
_cell.angle_gamma   90.00
#
_symmetry.space_group_name_H-M   'P 1'
#
loop_
_entity.id
_entity.type
_entity.pdbx_description
1 polymer ?
#
loop_
_entity_poly.entity_id
_entity_poly.type
_entity_poly.pdbx_seq_one_letter_code
_entity_poly.pdbx_strand_id
1 'polypeptide(L)'
;MAENGQVVLPRLGEGAVSVENLAAFVKAKRELAQEKLIAHQRVKLLREEIAECYLKNGVNHFVACKVLREQYATLMKDPWLGMKPIKFEGQEDDE
;
A
#
# COMPACT_ATOMS: atom_id res chain seq x y z
N MET A 1 -2.05 14.34 -10.83
CA MET A 1 -1.15 13.31 -10.27
C MET A 1 -1.03 13.56 -8.77
N ALA A 2 -1.12 12.54 -7.91
CA ALA A 2 -0.84 12.75 -6.48
C ALA A 2 0.69 12.87 -6.30
N GLU A 3 1.13 13.81 -5.47
CA GLU A 3 2.53 14.28 -5.33
C GLU A 3 3.57 13.21 -4.94
N ASN A 4 3.18 11.94 -4.74
CA ASN A 4 4.02 10.88 -4.18
C ASN A 4 4.20 9.66 -5.10
N GLY A 5 4.14 9.84 -6.42
CA GLY A 5 4.44 8.77 -7.39
C GLY A 5 3.37 7.66 -7.48
N GLN A 6 2.16 7.91 -6.96
CA GLN A 6 1.02 7.01 -7.12
C GLN A 6 0.08 7.49 -8.20
N VAL A 7 -0.25 6.56 -9.10
CA VAL A 7 -1.30 6.72 -10.10
C VAL A 7 -2.64 6.60 -9.39
N VAL A 8 -3.32 7.72 -9.22
CA VAL A 8 -4.74 7.72 -8.85
C VAL A 8 -5.48 7.26 -10.09
N LEU A 9 -6.07 6.06 -10.05
CA LEU A 9 -6.90 5.59 -11.15
C LEU A 9 -8.02 6.64 -11.40
N PRO A 10 -8.21 7.09 -12.65
CA PRO A 10 -9.25 8.07 -12.97
C PRO A 10 -10.64 7.52 -12.63
N ARG A 11 -11.60 8.41 -12.32
CA ARG A 11 -12.97 7.94 -12.10
C ARG A 11 -13.58 7.52 -13.43
N LEU A 12 -14.39 6.46 -13.39
CA LEU A 12 -15.08 5.97 -14.57
C LEU A 12 -16.01 7.08 -15.12
N GLY A 13 -15.77 7.54 -16.34
CA GLY A 13 -16.51 8.63 -16.99
C GLY A 13 -15.79 9.99 -17.01
N GLU A 14 -14.67 10.14 -16.31
CA GLU A 14 -13.79 11.30 -16.45
C GLU A 14 -12.75 11.01 -17.55
N GLY A 15 -12.98 11.52 -18.76
CA GLY A 15 -12.00 11.87 -19.84
C GLY A 15 -10.95 10.86 -20.35
N ALA A 16 -10.45 9.93 -19.54
CA ALA A 16 -9.24 9.15 -19.77
C ALA A 16 -9.48 7.64 -19.92
N VAL A 17 -10.72 7.16 -19.86
CA VAL A 17 -11.06 5.74 -20.02
C VAL A 17 -11.92 5.56 -21.27
N SER A 18 -11.27 5.36 -22.42
CA SER A 18 -11.94 4.94 -23.65
C SER A 18 -12.41 3.48 -23.55
N VAL A 19 -13.36 3.08 -24.41
CA VAL A 19 -13.80 1.68 -24.50
C VAL A 19 -12.63 0.75 -24.88
N GLU A 20 -11.68 1.26 -25.65
CA GLU A 20 -10.47 0.53 -26.06
C GLU A 20 -9.55 0.23 -24.85
N ASN A 21 -9.49 1.14 -23.88
CA ASN A 21 -8.61 1.03 -22.70
C ASN A 21 -9.32 0.48 -21.44
N LEU A 22 -10.60 0.07 -21.57
CA LEU A 22 -11.39 -0.46 -20.45
C LEU A 22 -10.76 -1.71 -19.81
N ALA A 23 -10.19 -2.61 -20.62
CA ALA A 23 -9.54 -3.82 -20.13
C ALA A 23 -8.30 -3.50 -19.27
N ALA A 24 -7.47 -2.55 -19.73
CA ALA A 24 -6.31 -2.08 -18.98
C ALA A 24 -6.73 -1.40 -17.66
N PHE A 25 -7.83 -0.64 -17.68
CA PHE A 25 -8.36 0.03 -16.49
C PHE A 25 -8.85 -0.97 -15.44
N VAL A 26 -9.61 -1.99 -15.86
CA VAL A 26 -10.08 -3.05 -14.96
C VAL A 26 -8.91 -3.83 -14.37
N LYS A 27 -7.87 -4.11 -15.16
CA LYS A 27 -6.64 -4.75 -14.69
C LYS A 27 -5.94 -3.91 -13.62
N ALA A 28 -5.69 -2.63 -13.89
CA ALA A 28 -5.03 -1.74 -12.93
C ALA A 28 -5.84 -1.57 -11.64
N LYS A 29 -7.18 -1.52 -11.73
CA LYS A 29 -8.07 -1.51 -10.56
C LYS A 29 -7.96 -2.79 -9.72
N ARG A 30 -7.85 -3.94 -10.39
CA ARG A 30 -7.66 -5.24 -9.71
C ARG A 30 -6.31 -5.29 -9.00
N GLU A 31 -5.25 -4.85 -9.65
CA GLU A 31 -3.90 -4.77 -9.06
C GLU A 31 -3.90 -3.85 -7.83
N LEU A 32 -4.61 -2.71 -7.89
CA LEU A 32 -4.73 -1.78 -6.77
C LEU A 32 -5.44 -2.41 -5.57
N ALA A 33 -6.54 -3.11 -5.84
CA ALA A 33 -7.24 -3.83 -4.80
C ALA A 33 -6.36 -4.92 -4.16
N GLN A 34 -5.57 -5.64 -4.98
CA GLN A 34 -4.65 -6.68 -4.49
C GLN A 34 -3.54 -6.09 -3.63
N GLU A 35 -2.86 -5.04 -4.09
CA GLU A 35 -1.79 -4.40 -3.33
C GLU A 35 -2.31 -3.77 -2.03
N LYS A 36 -3.54 -3.26 -2.01
CA LYS A 36 -4.21 -2.82 -0.78
C LYS A 36 -4.40 -3.95 0.23
N LEU A 37 -4.87 -5.11 -0.23
CA LEU A 37 -5.03 -6.27 0.64
C LEU A 37 -3.66 -6.74 1.18
N ILE A 38 -2.64 -6.79 0.32
CA ILE A 38 -1.28 -7.18 0.70
C ILE A 38 -0.71 -6.21 1.74
N ALA A 39 -0.82 -4.90 1.53
CA ALA A 39 -0.33 -3.89 2.46
C ALA A 39 -0.99 -4.02 3.84
N HIS A 40 -2.31 -4.18 3.90
CA HIS A 40 -3.02 -4.42 5.15
C HIS A 40 -2.58 -5.72 5.83
N GLN A 41 -2.38 -6.79 5.07
CA GLN A 41 -1.96 -8.07 5.64
C GLN A 41 -0.53 -8.01 6.19
N ARG A 42 0.38 -7.29 5.53
CA ARG A 42 1.74 -7.05 6.05
C ARG A 42 1.72 -6.34 7.40
N VAL A 43 0.88 -5.31 7.54
CA VAL A 43 0.76 -4.56 8.80
C VAL A 43 0.17 -5.44 9.91
N LYS A 44 -0.78 -6.33 9.59
CA LYS A 44 -1.31 -7.31 10.55
C LYS A 44 -0.24 -8.28 11.03
N LEU A 45 0.54 -8.86 10.11
CA LEU A 45 1.63 -9.77 10.46
C LEU A 45 2.66 -9.10 11.37
N LEU A 46 3.07 -7.87 11.04
CA LEU A 46 4.02 -7.12 11.87
C LEU A 46 3.45 -6.83 13.27
N ARG A 47 2.15 -6.57 13.37
CA ARG A 47 1.47 -6.37 14.66
C ARG A 47 1.44 -7.65 15.50
N GLU A 48 1.20 -8.79 14.86
CA GLU A 48 1.25 -10.11 15.51
C GLU A 48 2.67 -10.43 16.00
N GLU A 49 3.69 -10.18 15.18
CA GLU A 49 5.09 -10.38 15.54
C GLU A 49 5.51 -9.49 16.73
N ILE A 50 5.06 -8.24 16.77
CA ILE A 50 5.25 -7.36 17.93
C ILE A 50 4.56 -7.97 19.15
N ALA A 51 3.30 -8.40 19.04
CA ALA A 51 2.59 -9.00 20.17
C ALA A 51 3.33 -10.23 20.71
N GLU A 52 3.82 -11.10 19.83
CA GLU A 52 4.66 -12.24 20.23
C GLU A 52 5.96 -11.80 20.91
N CYS A 53 6.63 -10.77 20.40
CA CYS A 53 7.85 -10.25 20.99
C CYS A 53 7.62 -9.73 22.43
N TYR A 54 6.48 -9.07 22.66
CA TYR A 54 6.07 -8.62 23.98
C TYR A 54 5.83 -9.80 24.94
N LEU A 55 5.14 -10.86 24.47
CA LEU A 55 4.89 -12.05 25.26
C LEU A 55 6.18 -12.82 25.60
N LYS A 56 7.12 -12.92 24.65
CA LYS A 56 8.38 -13.64 24.83
C LYS A 56 9.36 -12.91 25.75
N ASN A 57 9.47 -11.58 25.64
CA ASN A 57 10.50 -10.80 26.35
C ASN A 57 10.02 -10.19 27.68
N GLY A 58 8.71 -10.17 27.94
CA GLY A 58 8.14 -9.63 29.18
C GLY A 58 8.66 -8.23 29.48
N VAL A 59 9.25 -8.03 30.66
CA VAL A 59 9.76 -6.72 31.12
C VAL A 59 10.84 -6.13 30.21
N ASN A 60 11.58 -6.96 29.46
CA ASN A 60 12.64 -6.50 28.55
C ASN A 60 12.14 -6.11 27.15
N HIS A 61 10.82 -6.06 26.93
CA HIS A 61 10.24 -5.74 25.62
C HIS A 61 10.69 -4.36 25.08
N PHE A 62 11.09 -3.43 25.95
CA PHE A 62 11.49 -2.09 25.54
C PHE A 62 12.75 -2.05 24.68
N VAL A 63 13.72 -2.91 24.99
CA VAL A 63 14.98 -3.00 24.24
C VAL A 63 14.84 -4.04 23.13
N ALA A 64 14.31 -5.22 23.45
CA ALA A 64 14.23 -6.34 22.52
C ALA A 64 13.27 -6.07 21.34
N CYS A 65 12.11 -5.47 21.59
CA CYS A 65 11.09 -5.23 20.55
C CYS A 65 11.18 -3.82 19.93
N LYS A 66 12.25 -3.05 20.20
CA LYS A 66 12.39 -1.67 19.73
C LYS A 66 12.33 -1.58 18.21
N VAL A 67 13.10 -2.41 17.51
CA VAL A 67 13.22 -2.39 16.04
C VAL A 67 11.87 -2.64 15.38
N LEU A 68 11.15 -3.68 15.82
CA LEU A 68 9.83 -4.02 15.28
C LEU A 68 8.82 -2.87 15.49
N ARG A 69 8.85 -2.22 16.66
CA ARG A 69 7.98 -1.06 16.95
C ARG A 69 8.30 0.14 16.07
N GLU A 70 9.58 0.42 15.84
CA GLU A 70 10.01 1.53 14.96
C GLU A 70 9.61 1.28 13.51
N GLN A 71 9.75 0.04 13.03
CA GLN A 71 9.28 -0.36 11.69
C GLN A 71 7.76 -0.20 11.56
N TYR A 72 7.00 -0.70 12.53
CA TYR A 72 5.54 -0.56 12.54
C TYR A 72 5.11 0.91 12.60
N ALA A 73 5.76 1.72 13.44
CA ALA A 73 5.47 3.15 13.54
C ALA A 73 5.78 3.89 12.22
N THR A 74 6.85 3.49 11.52
CA THR A 74 7.20 4.07 10.22
C THR A 74 6.16 3.72 9.16
N LEU A 75 5.73 2.45 9.10
CA LEU A 75 4.70 2.00 8.17
C LEU A 75 3.33 2.63 8.44
N MET A 76 2.98 2.85 9.71
CA MET A 76 1.69 3.47 10.07
C MET A 76 1.65 4.98 9.81
N LYS A 77 2.81 5.65 9.71
CA LYS A 77 2.88 7.07 9.32
C LYS A 77 2.64 7.27 7.84
N ASP A 78 2.98 6.27 7.02
CA ASP A 78 2.69 6.30 5.59
C ASP A 78 1.19 6.08 5.34
N PRO A 79 0.48 7.02 4.68
CA PRO A 79 -0.93 6.85 4.32
C PRO A 79 -1.22 5.59 3.48
N TRP A 80 -0.21 5.07 2.78
CA TRP A 80 -0.34 3.95 1.85
C TRP A 80 0.25 2.64 2.38
N LEU A 81 0.72 2.63 3.63
CA LEU A 81 1.19 1.42 4.33
C LEU A 81 2.29 0.67 3.54
N GLY A 82 3.15 1.39 2.81
CA GLY A 82 4.21 0.82 1.98
C GLY A 82 3.72 0.06 0.73
N MET A 83 2.54 0.41 0.20
CA MET A 83 2.01 -0.15 -1.04
C MET A 83 2.91 0.18 -2.24
N LYS A 84 3.08 -0.78 -3.15
CA LYS A 84 3.80 -0.53 -4.41
C LYS A 84 2.98 0.38 -5.33
N PRO A 85 3.60 1.35 -6.02
CA PRO A 85 2.90 2.16 -7.01
C PRO A 85 2.49 1.30 -8.20
N ILE A 86 1.27 1.52 -8.69
CA ILE A 86 0.72 0.81 -9.85
C ILE A 86 0.78 1.75 -11.03
N LYS A 87 1.16 1.21 -12.19
CA LYS A 87 1.22 1.96 -13.44
C LYS A 87 -0.04 1.67 -14.24
N PHE A 88 -0.72 2.71 -14.70
CA PHE A 88 -1.79 2.59 -15.69
C PHE A 88 -1.24 3.02 -17.04
N GLU A 89 -1.11 2.08 -17.97
CA GLU A 89 -0.49 2.30 -19.29
C GLU A 89 -1.44 2.96 -20.32
N GLY A 90 -2.63 3.41 -19.90
CA GLY A 90 -3.62 4.06 -20.78
C GLY A 90 -3.62 5.58 -20.72
N GLN A 91 -2.62 6.19 -20.07
CA GLN A 91 -2.44 7.63 -20.04
C GLN A 91 -1.43 7.98 -21.13
N GLU A 92 -1.92 8.41 -22.29
CA GLU A 92 -1.09 9.21 -23.18
C GLU A 92 -0.73 10.47 -22.38
N ASP A 93 0.57 10.67 -22.16
CA ASP A 93 1.10 11.89 -21.58
C ASP A 93 0.86 13.01 -22.61
N ASP A 94 -0.28 13.70 -22.52
CA ASP A 94 -0.48 14.95 -23.25
C ASP A 94 0.58 15.95 -22.75
N GLU A 95 1.48 16.32 -23.68
CA GLU A 95 2.57 17.29 -23.53
C GLU A 95 2.09 18.69 -23.11
#